data_AF-A0A5K1G4M8-F1
#
_entry.id   AF-A0A5K1G4M8-F1
#
_cell.length_a   1.000
_cell.length_b   1.000
_cell.length_c   1.000
_cell.angle_alpha   90.00
_cell.angle_beta   90.00
_cell.angle_gamma   90.00
#
_symmetry.space_group_name_H-M   'P 1'
#
loop_
_entity.id
_entity.type
_entity.pdbx_description
1 polymer ?
#
loop_
_entity_poly.entity_id
_entity_poly.type
_entity_poly.pdbx_seq_one_letter_code
_entity_poly.pdbx_strand_id
1 'polypeptide(L)'
;MEERAKQEEEEDQGRGGGGEGEEEWKNTRRKTCGGCGRPARVCLCGHLPAAPINTTTTVVILQHPLETRHPLSTVPVLTRCLRNAHVIVGRRLSSGSSPILDSLCSSPCGGRPPALVLFP
;
A
#
# COMPACT_ATOMS: atom_id res chain seq x y z
N MET A 1 -75.57 -30.83 31.26
CA MET A 1 -74.36 -30.44 32.00
C MET A 1 -73.35 -31.52 31.66
N GLU A 2 -72.65 -31.46 30.53
CA GLU A 2 -71.76 -30.41 30.01
C GLU A 2 -71.73 -30.57 28.48
N GLU A 3 -72.24 -29.60 27.71
CA GLU A 3 -71.46 -28.64 26.90
C GLU A 3 -70.38 -29.29 26.00
N ARG A 4 -70.54 -29.42 24.67
CA ARG A 4 -70.63 -28.42 23.56
C ARG A 4 -69.27 -28.14 22.90
N ALA A 5 -69.07 -28.64 21.67
CA ALA A 5 -68.17 -28.11 20.62
C ALA A 5 -68.36 -29.00 19.37
N LYS A 6 -68.97 -28.64 18.23
CA LYS A 6 -68.93 -27.49 17.30
C LYS A 6 -67.66 -27.40 16.43
N GLN A 7 -67.73 -28.13 15.31
CA GLN A 7 -67.37 -27.77 13.93
C GLN A 7 -65.91 -27.48 13.53
N GLU A 8 -65.56 -28.11 12.41
CA GLU A 8 -64.30 -28.08 11.63
C GLU A 8 -64.20 -26.86 10.69
N GLU A 9 -63.08 -26.84 9.93
CA GLU A 9 -62.65 -25.94 8.83
C GLU A 9 -61.80 -24.73 9.31
N GLU A 10 -60.65 -24.34 8.73
CA GLU A 10 -60.04 -24.56 7.41
C GLU A 10 -58.54 -24.09 7.41
N GLU A 11 -57.73 -24.70 6.55
CA GLU A 11 -56.54 -24.23 5.77
C GLU A 11 -55.44 -23.33 6.38
N ASP A 12 -54.20 -23.83 6.40
CA ASP A 12 -53.13 -23.73 5.37
C ASP A 12 -52.25 -22.47 5.52
N GLN A 13 -51.11 -22.64 6.20
CA GLN A 13 -50.02 -21.65 6.20
C GLN A 13 -48.66 -22.33 6.09
N GLY A 14 -48.25 -22.53 4.84
CA GLY A 14 -46.94 -22.21 4.27
C GLY A 14 -45.67 -22.16 5.14
N ARG A 15 -44.72 -23.02 4.76
CA ARG A 15 -43.27 -22.76 4.50
C ARG A 15 -42.49 -21.81 5.43
N GLY A 16 -41.37 -22.34 5.96
CA GLY A 16 -40.20 -21.51 6.30
C GLY A 16 -39.08 -22.28 6.96
N GLY A 17 -38.20 -22.92 6.18
CA GLY A 17 -36.94 -23.48 6.68
C GLY A 17 -35.92 -22.38 6.98
N GLY A 18 -35.50 -22.27 8.25
CA GLY A 18 -34.39 -21.43 8.69
C GLY A 18 -33.13 -22.26 8.86
N GLY A 19 -32.33 -22.37 7.81
CA GLY A 19 -30.96 -22.87 7.89
C GLY A 19 -30.05 -21.75 8.38
N GLU A 20 -29.75 -21.72 9.67
CA GLU A 20 -28.79 -20.80 10.27
C GLU A 20 -27.37 -21.37 10.09
N GLY A 21 -26.85 -21.18 8.90
CA GLY A 21 -25.52 -21.62 8.49
C GLY A 21 -25.00 -20.81 7.31
N GLU A 22 -25.35 -19.52 7.25
CA GLU A 22 -24.70 -18.60 6.32
C GLU A 22 -23.35 -18.21 6.91
N GLU A 23 -22.35 -19.05 6.60
CA GLU A 23 -20.95 -18.71 6.73
C GLU A 23 -20.68 -17.43 5.93
N GLU A 24 -20.70 -16.35 6.68
CA GLU A 24 -20.43 -15.00 6.26
C GLU A 24 -19.00 -14.92 5.70
N TRP A 25 -18.86 -15.16 4.38
CA TRP A 25 -17.68 -14.76 3.60
C TRP A 25 -17.65 -13.23 3.50
N LYS A 26 -17.50 -12.58 4.65
CA LYS A 26 -17.01 -11.21 4.72
C LYS A 26 -15.61 -11.27 4.15
N ASN A 27 -15.49 -10.85 2.89
CA ASN A 27 -14.27 -10.55 2.19
C ASN A 27 -13.39 -9.67 3.10
N THR A 28 -12.55 -10.32 3.90
CA THR A 28 -11.68 -9.65 4.86
C THR A 28 -10.63 -8.94 4.04
N ARG A 29 -10.93 -7.68 3.67
CA ARG A 29 -9.98 -6.79 3.01
C ARG A 29 -8.68 -6.86 3.81
N ARG A 30 -7.61 -7.29 3.13
CA ARG A 30 -6.30 -7.48 3.77
C ARG A 30 -5.90 -6.16 4.43
N LYS A 31 -5.63 -6.18 5.73
CA LYS A 31 -5.11 -5.01 6.46
C LYS A 31 -3.83 -4.52 5.77
N THR A 32 -3.74 -3.22 5.47
CA THR A 32 -2.56 -2.59 4.87
C THR A 32 -1.84 -1.70 5.89
N CYS A 33 -0.54 -1.53 5.72
CA CYS A 33 0.26 -0.63 6.55
C CYS A 33 -0.01 0.83 6.17
N GLY A 34 -0.38 1.67 7.15
CA GLY A 34 -0.58 3.11 6.93
C GLY A 34 0.72 3.86 6.58
N GLY A 35 1.89 3.26 6.80
CA GLY A 35 3.18 3.86 6.48
C GLY A 35 3.67 3.61 5.06
N CYS A 36 3.60 2.36 4.59
CA CYS A 36 4.16 1.95 3.29
C CYS A 36 3.13 1.37 2.30
N GLY A 37 1.85 1.27 2.68
CA GLY A 37 0.78 0.71 1.84
C GLY A 37 0.84 -0.80 1.62
N ARG A 38 1.91 -1.50 2.06
CA ARG A 38 2.06 -2.96 1.94
C ARG A 38 0.99 -3.70 2.75
N PRO A 39 0.55 -4.90 2.32
CA PRO A 39 -0.24 -5.78 3.18
C PRO A 39 0.50 -6.06 4.49
N ALA A 40 -0.22 -6.04 5.62
CA ALA A 40 0.38 -6.12 6.96
C ALA A 40 1.29 -7.35 7.14
N ARG A 41 0.95 -8.49 6.52
CA ARG A 41 1.73 -9.74 6.58
C ARG A 41 3.14 -9.65 5.98
N VAL A 42 3.37 -8.74 5.03
CA VAL A 42 4.66 -8.58 4.31
C VAL A 42 5.24 -7.17 4.52
N CYS A 43 4.72 -6.46 5.52
CA CYS A 43 5.19 -5.13 5.86
C CYS A 43 6.58 -5.22 6.48
N LEU A 44 7.50 -4.39 6.00
CA LEU A 44 8.87 -4.32 6.51
C LEU A 44 9.07 -3.16 7.49
N CYS A 45 8.08 -2.28 7.68
CA CYS A 45 8.23 -1.06 8.49
C CYS A 45 8.72 -1.30 9.92
N GLY A 46 8.34 -2.41 10.55
CA GLY A 46 8.80 -2.76 11.90
C GLY A 46 10.28 -3.18 11.98
N HIS A 47 10.90 -3.49 10.84
CA HIS A 47 12.32 -3.86 10.73
C HIS A 47 13.17 -2.72 10.16
N LEU A 48 12.55 -1.61 9.76
CA LEU A 48 13.28 -0.44 9.28
C LEU A 48 13.87 0.33 10.47
N PRO A 49 14.97 1.06 10.26
CA PRO A 49 15.51 1.93 11.31
C PRO A 49 14.45 2.92 11.78
N ALA A 50 14.39 3.14 13.09
CA ALA A 50 13.40 4.04 13.71
C ALA A 50 13.52 5.49 13.21
N ALA A 51 14.73 5.91 12.86
CA ALA A 51 15.03 7.19 12.25
C ALA A 51 15.72 6.99 10.88
N PRO A 52 15.42 7.81 9.87
CA PRO A 52 16.12 7.75 8.59
C PRO A 52 17.62 8.00 8.76
N ILE A 53 18.42 7.16 8.11
CA ILE A 53 19.87 7.22 8.09
C ILE A 53 20.29 8.46 7.29
N ASN A 54 21.17 9.27 7.89
CA ASN A 54 21.72 10.43 7.22
C ASN A 54 22.93 10.01 6.39
N THR A 55 22.87 10.21 5.07
CA THR A 55 23.96 9.87 4.14
C THR A 55 24.60 11.14 3.62
N THR A 56 25.92 11.15 3.44
CA THR A 56 26.57 12.25 2.71
C THR A 56 26.10 12.24 1.26
N THR A 57 26.06 11.06 0.64
CA THR A 57 25.56 10.81 -0.72
C THR A 57 24.08 11.13 -0.88
N THR A 58 23.72 11.82 -1.96
CA THR A 58 22.33 11.97 -2.39
C THR A 58 21.94 10.80 -3.29
N VAL A 59 20.86 10.11 -2.96
CA VAL A 59 20.32 9.00 -3.77
C VAL A 59 19.14 9.51 -4.57
N VAL A 60 19.20 9.38 -5.88
CA VAL A 60 18.11 9.69 -6.79
C VAL A 60 17.63 8.39 -7.43
N ILE A 61 16.32 8.15 -7.40
CA ILE A 61 15.72 6.91 -7.88
C ILE A 61 14.80 7.27 -9.05
N LEU A 62 15.09 6.76 -10.24
CA LEU A 62 14.14 6.81 -11.35
C LEU A 62 13.17 5.65 -11.23
N GLN A 63 11.94 5.93 -10.82
CA GLN A 63 10.90 4.91 -10.73
C GLN A 63 10.03 4.92 -11.98
N HIS A 64 9.84 3.76 -12.63
CA HIS A 64 8.95 3.67 -13.78
C HIS A 64 7.48 3.90 -13.33
N PRO A 65 6.64 4.61 -14.11
CA PRO A 65 5.25 4.88 -13.73
C PRO A 65 4.43 3.62 -13.42
N LEU A 66 4.70 2.50 -14.10
CA LEU A 66 4.04 1.22 -13.82
C LEU A 66 4.45 0.63 -12.46
N GLU A 67 5.69 0.83 -12.03
CA GLU A 67 6.20 0.32 -10.76
C GLU A 67 5.69 1.09 -9.56
N THR A 68 5.28 2.34 -9.72
CA THR A 68 4.63 3.12 -8.65
C THR A 68 3.38 2.42 -8.10
N ARG A 69 2.75 1.58 -8.93
CA ARG A 69 1.54 0.83 -8.56
C ARG A 69 1.85 -0.50 -7.89
N HIS A 70 3.11 -0.93 -7.84
CA HIS A 70 3.49 -2.19 -7.22
C HIS A 70 3.64 -2.03 -5.70
N PRO A 71 2.74 -2.62 -4.88
CA PRO A 71 2.77 -2.46 -3.43
C PRO A 71 4.05 -3.05 -2.80
N LEU A 72 4.73 -3.95 -3.50
CA LEU A 72 5.99 -4.58 -3.06
C LEU A 72 7.25 -3.87 -3.57
N SER A 73 7.12 -2.68 -4.15
CA SER A 73 8.28 -1.89 -4.59
C SER A 73 9.24 -1.61 -3.42
N THR A 74 10.54 -1.70 -3.69
CA THR A 74 11.61 -1.37 -2.76
C THR A 74 11.75 0.14 -2.54
N VAL A 75 11.22 0.96 -3.44
CA VAL A 75 11.34 2.43 -3.40
C VAL A 75 10.75 3.02 -2.10
N PRO A 76 9.51 2.69 -1.68
CA PRO A 76 8.97 3.14 -0.37
C PRO A 76 9.79 2.71 0.85
N VAL A 77 10.51 1.60 0.75
CA VAL A 77 11.38 1.12 1.83
C VAL A 77 12.65 1.97 1.88
N LEU A 78 13.28 2.20 0.72
CA LEU A 78 14.47 3.03 0.58
C LEU A 78 14.24 4.47 1.04
N THR A 79 13.13 5.09 0.64
CA THR A 79 12.79 6.47 1.04
C THR A 79 12.47 6.62 2.52
N ARG A 80 12.10 5.54 3.21
CA ARG A 80 11.94 5.51 4.67
C ARG A 80 13.27 5.35 5.40
N CYS A 81 14.21 4.60 4.81
CA CYS A 81 15.49 4.30 5.44
C CYS A 81 16.51 5.42 5.28
N LEU A 82 16.45 6.20 4.20
CA LEU A 82 17.47 7.19 3.85
C LEU A 82 16.88 8.60 3.87
N ARG A 83 17.58 9.53 4.53
CA ARG A 83 17.14 10.93 4.59
C ARG A 83 17.32 11.68 3.27
N ASN A 84 18.38 11.37 2.53
CA ASN A 84 18.74 12.04 1.28
C ASN A 84 18.38 11.18 0.06
N ALA A 85 17.22 10.54 0.08
CA ALA A 85 16.69 9.77 -1.04
C ALA A 85 15.52 10.49 -1.71
N HIS A 86 15.60 10.64 -3.03
CA HIS A 86 14.62 11.34 -3.85
C HIS A 86 14.14 10.43 -4.97
N VAL A 87 12.83 10.45 -5.23
CA VAL A 87 12.21 9.62 -6.26
C VAL A 87 11.70 10.51 -7.39
N ILE A 88 12.06 10.16 -8.61
CA ILE A 88 11.60 10.80 -9.84
C ILE A 88 10.81 9.74 -10.59
N VAL A 89 9.55 10.01 -10.85
CA VAL A 89 8.71 9.09 -11.61
C VAL A 89 8.83 9.41 -13.09
N GLY A 90 9.31 8.46 -13.88
CA GLY A 90 9.55 8.69 -15.30
C GLY A 90 10.13 7.48 -16.01
N ARG A 91 10.16 7.54 -17.34
CA ARG A 91 10.77 6.49 -18.18
C ARG A 91 12.22 6.78 -18.52
N ARG A 92 12.60 8.05 -18.51
CA ARG A 92 13.92 8.54 -18.89
C ARG A 92 14.28 9.73 -18.01
N LEU A 93 15.54 9.80 -17.60
CA LEU A 93 16.11 11.02 -17.04
C LEU A 93 16.50 11.96 -18.17
N SER A 94 16.12 13.22 -18.08
CA SER A 94 16.59 14.29 -18.94
C SER A 94 16.90 15.52 -18.10
N SER A 95 17.75 16.42 -18.60
CA SER A 95 17.87 17.77 -18.02
C SER A 95 16.47 18.41 -17.95
N GLY A 96 16.15 19.09 -16.85
CA GLY A 96 14.82 19.64 -16.58
C GLY A 96 13.82 18.65 -15.97
N SER A 97 14.17 17.36 -15.83
CA SER A 97 13.23 16.35 -15.29
C SER A 97 12.96 16.53 -13.79
N SER A 98 13.89 17.12 -13.05
CA SER A 98 13.67 17.52 -11.66
C SER A 98 14.67 18.60 -11.24
N PRO A 99 14.27 19.53 -10.35
CA PRO A 99 15.16 20.57 -9.86
C PRO A 99 16.36 20.00 -9.10
N ILE A 100 16.21 18.83 -8.48
CA ILE A 100 17.33 18.18 -7.80
C ILE A 100 18.37 17.70 -8.80
N LEU A 101 17.98 17.02 -9.89
CA LEU A 101 18.94 16.61 -10.92
C LEU A 101 19.62 17.79 -11.58
N ASP A 102 18.89 18.88 -11.85
CA ASP A 102 19.47 20.06 -12.48
C ASP A 102 20.50 20.72 -11.58
N SER A 103 20.18 20.91 -10.29
CA SER A 103 21.15 21.35 -9.27
C SER A 103 22.36 20.40 -9.20
N LEU A 104 22.09 19.10 -9.32
CA LEU A 104 23.10 18.06 -9.34
C LEU A 104 23.95 18.04 -10.65
N CYS A 105 23.51 18.69 -11.73
CA CYS A 105 24.24 18.75 -13.00
C CYS A 105 24.97 20.09 -13.20
N SER A 106 24.42 21.19 -12.67
CA SER A 106 24.97 22.55 -12.81
C SER A 106 26.17 22.85 -11.90
N SER A 107 26.53 21.93 -10.99
CA SER A 107 27.62 22.17 -10.04
C SER A 107 28.99 21.88 -10.67
N PRO A 108 29.93 22.84 -10.70
CA PRO A 108 31.30 22.58 -11.12
C PRO A 108 32.02 21.64 -10.12
N CYS A 109 32.97 20.87 -10.65
CA CYS A 109 33.77 19.87 -9.95
C CYS A 109 34.55 20.48 -8.77
N GLY A 110 34.18 20.15 -7.52
CA GLY A 110 35.01 20.53 -6.37
C GLY A 110 34.37 20.60 -4.98
N GLY A 111 33.35 19.79 -4.67
CA GLY A 111 32.85 19.76 -3.28
C GLY A 111 31.46 19.16 -3.04
N ARG A 112 30.79 18.63 -4.07
CA ARG A 112 29.45 18.07 -3.85
C ARG A 112 29.51 16.63 -3.33
N PRO A 113 28.64 16.24 -2.38
CA PRO A 113 28.44 14.83 -2.11
C PRO A 113 28.11 14.05 -3.38
N PRO A 114 28.61 12.81 -3.50
CA PRO A 114 28.33 11.97 -4.65
C PRO A 114 26.81 11.77 -4.80
N ALA A 115 26.32 11.79 -6.05
CA ALA A 115 24.95 11.45 -6.35
C ALA A 115 24.90 10.07 -7.01
N LEU A 116 24.02 9.20 -6.53
CA LEU A 116 23.79 7.87 -7.12
C LEU A 116 22.41 7.84 -7.75
N VAL A 117 22.34 7.46 -9.02
CA VAL A 117 21.07 7.27 -9.74
C VAL A 117 20.76 5.78 -9.82
N LEU A 118 19.64 5.36 -9.23
CA LEU A 118 19.14 3.99 -9.29
C LEU A 118 17.98 3.89 -10.29
N PHE A 119 17.97 2.82 -11.09
CA PHE A 119 16.90 2.44 -12.01
C PHE A 119 16.32 1.10 -11.53
N PRO A 120 15.55 1.09 -10.43
CA PRO A 120 14.89 -0.11 -9.92
C PRO A 120 13.83 -0.67 -10.86
#